data_AF-A0A7J3PB74-F1
#
_entry.id   AF-A0A7J3PB74-F1
#
_cell.length_a   1.000
_cell.length_b   1.000
_cell.length_c   1.000
_cell.angle_alpha   90.00
_cell.angle_beta   90.00
_cell.angle_gamma   90.00
#
_symmetry.space_group_name_H-M   'P 1'
#
loop_
_entity.id
_entity.type
_entity.pdbx_description
1 polymer ?
#
loop_
_entity_poly.entity_id
_entity_poly.type
_entity_poly.pdbx_seq_one_letter_code
_entity_poly.pdbx_strand_id
1 'polypeptide(L)' 'MRKEEIEKSAEEIIETFVKVTEDLPKVEETYYATKLHNILRPDGEPTDEEERARFREGFLKIAPSTDEQGGLRVEVAKWK' A
#
# COMPACT_ATOMS: atom_id res chain seq x y z
N MET A 1 22.70 12.10 15.32
CA MET A 1 22.09 10.97 16.06
C MET A 1 21.06 10.22 15.22
N ARG A 2 19.74 10.53 15.20
CA ARG A 2 18.77 9.66 14.47
C ARG A 2 19.06 9.42 12.98
N LYS A 3 19.49 10.44 12.24
CA LYS A 3 19.72 10.31 10.78
C LYS A 3 20.92 9.40 10.47
N GLU A 4 22.03 9.59 11.18
CA GLU A 4 23.24 8.78 11.03
C GLU A 4 23.01 7.32 11.46
N GLU A 5 22.20 7.10 12.51
CA GLU A 5 21.81 5.75 12.93
C GLU A 5 20.93 5.05 11.89
N ILE A 6 20.00 5.79 11.26
CA ILE A 6 19.16 5.28 10.16
C ILE A 6 20.02 4.94 8.95
N GLU A 7 20.96 5.82 8.58
CA GLU A 7 21.87 5.61 7.45
C GLU A 7 22.74 4.38 7.68
N LYS A 8 23.37 4.28 8.85
CA LYS A 8 24.19 3.12 9.24
C LYS A 8 23.39 1.82 9.23
N SER A 9 22.15 1.85 9.73
CA SER A 9 21.27 0.67 9.72
C SER A 9 20.89 0.27 8.29
N ALA A 10 20.63 1.25 7.42
CA ALA A 10 20.31 0.99 6.02
C ALA A 10 21.49 0.38 5.26
N GLU A 11 22.71 0.90 5.50
CA GLU A 11 23.95 0.35 4.93
C GLU A 11 24.16 -1.10 5.36
N GLU A 12 24.06 -1.39 6.66
CA GLU A 12 24.22 -2.75 7.20
C GLU A 12 23.20 -3.74 6.59
N ILE A 13 21.95 -3.32 6.38
CA ILE A 13 20.91 -4.13 5.72
C ILE A 13 21.31 -4.44 4.28
N ILE A 14 21.73 -3.42 3.51
CA ILE A 14 22.09 -3.58 2.10
C ILE A 14 23.32 -4.50 1.97
N GLU A 15 24.38 -4.24 2.75
CA GLU A 15 25.61 -5.04 2.70
C GLU A 15 25.35 -6.51 3.04
N THR A 16 24.52 -6.77 4.06
CA THR A 16 24.18 -8.13 4.46
C THR A 16 23.37 -8.82 3.36
N PHE A 17 22.40 -8.13 2.76
CA PHE A 17 21.56 -8.70 1.71
C PHE A 17 22.37 -9.03 0.46
N VAL A 18 23.30 -8.15 0.04
CA VAL A 18 24.20 -8.41 -1.09
C VAL A 18 25.04 -9.65 -0.81
N LYS A 19 25.71 -9.73 0.34
CA LYS A 19 26.54 -10.90 0.71
C LYS A 19 25.76 -12.22 0.70
N VAL A 20 24.52 -12.22 1.18
CA VAL A 20 23.69 -13.44 1.23
C VAL A 20 23.19 -13.86 -0.17
N THR A 21 23.02 -12.89 -1.07
CA THR A 21 22.46 -13.14 -2.41
C THR A 21 23.51 -13.40 -3.49
N GLU A 22 24.79 -13.11 -3.23
CA GLU A 22 25.91 -13.32 -4.17
C GLU A 22 25.99 -14.75 -4.73
N ASP A 23 25.75 -15.76 -3.90
CA ASP A 23 25.84 -17.18 -4.27
C ASP A 23 24.51 -17.81 -4.71
N LEU A 24 23.44 -17.01 -4.81
CA LEU A 24 22.14 -17.55 -5.24
C LEU A 24 22.16 -17.90 -6.73
N PRO A 25 21.53 -19.02 -7.12
CA PRO A 25 21.41 -19.38 -8.53
C PRO A 25 20.60 -18.32 -9.27
N LYS A 26 21.00 -18.03 -10.52
CA LYS A 26 20.21 -17.16 -11.40
C LYS A 26 18.88 -17.85 -11.71
N VAL A 27 17.79 -17.19 -11.35
CA VAL A 27 16.42 -17.62 -11.66
C VAL A 27 15.82 -16.70 -12.71
N GLU A 28 14.84 -17.19 -13.46
CA GLU A 28 14.00 -16.33 -14.29
C GLU A 28 13.23 -15.38 -13.37
N GLU A 29 13.21 -14.09 -13.69
CA GLU A 29 12.49 -13.10 -12.89
C GLU A 29 10.99 -13.38 -12.97
N THR A 30 10.34 -13.58 -11.81
CA THR A 30 8.90 -13.82 -11.74
C THR A 30 8.26 -12.83 -10.78
N TYR A 31 7.30 -12.04 -11.26
CA TYR A 31 6.52 -11.12 -10.42
C TYR A 31 5.44 -11.81 -9.60
N TYR A 32 4.95 -12.94 -10.07
CA TYR A 32 3.91 -13.73 -9.41
C TYR A 32 4.35 -15.19 -9.36
N ALA A 33 4.11 -15.85 -8.23
CA ALA A 33 4.32 -17.28 -8.10
C ALA A 33 3.39 -18.09 -9.03
N THR A 34 2.28 -17.49 -9.46
CA THR A 34 1.25 -18.14 -10.27
C THR A 34 1.17 -17.48 -11.65
N LYS A 35 1.10 -18.31 -12.70
CA LYS A 35 0.90 -17.86 -14.09
C LYS A 35 -0.59 -17.70 -14.42
N LEU A 36 -1.26 -16.82 -13.68
CA LEU A 36 -2.63 -16.43 -14.01
C LEU A 36 -2.58 -15.21 -14.91
N HIS A 37 -3.27 -15.29 -16.03
CA HIS A 37 -3.33 -14.23 -17.02
C HIS A 37 -4.78 -13.78 -17.17
N ASN A 38 -4.98 -12.48 -17.39
CA ASN A 38 -6.28 -11.90 -17.72
C ASN A 38 -7.38 -12.28 -16.72
N ILE A 39 -7.10 -12.14 -15.42
CA ILE A 39 -8.15 -12.27 -14.40
C ILE A 39 -9.09 -11.08 -14.59
N LEU A 40 -10.26 -11.33 -15.17
CA LEU A 40 -11.28 -10.32 -15.39
C LEU A 40 -12.28 -10.35 -14.24
N ARG A 41 -12.68 -9.16 -13.80
CA ARG A 41 -13.89 -9.00 -13.01
C ARG A 41 -15.06 -8.85 -13.98
N PRO A 42 -16.16 -9.61 -13.83
CA PRO A 42 -17.36 -9.37 -14.63
C PRO A 42 -17.92 -7.98 -14.30
N ASP A 43 -18.47 -7.32 -15.32
CA ASP A 43 -19.30 -6.16 -15.10
C ASP A 43 -20.52 -6.58 -14.26
N GLY A 44 -20.88 -5.74 -13.31
CA GLY A 44 -22.00 -5.97 -12.42
C GLY A 44 -22.66 -4.66 -12.04
N GLU A 45 -23.86 -4.78 -11.50
CA GLU A 45 -24.59 -3.63 -10.99
C GLU A 45 -23.88 -3.03 -9.77
N PRO A 46 -23.99 -1.72 -9.54
CA PRO A 46 -23.59 -1.11 -8.28
C PRO A 46 -24.23 -1.82 -7.09
N THR A 47 -23.51 -1.92 -5.99
CA THR A 47 -24.05 -2.43 -4.72
C THR A 47 -25.25 -1.59 -4.27
N ASP A 48 -26.16 -2.15 -3.49
CA ASP A 48 -27.36 -1.44 -3.06
C ASP A 48 -27.07 -0.28 -2.07
N GLU A 49 -28.08 0.54 -1.81
CA GLU A 49 -27.93 1.71 -0.94
C GLU A 49 -27.58 1.33 0.51
N GLU A 50 -28.12 0.22 1.00
CA GLU A 50 -27.88 -0.26 2.36
C GLU A 50 -26.42 -0.68 2.55
N GLU A 51 -25.86 -1.41 1.57
CA GLU A 51 -24.47 -1.82 1.55
C GLU A 51 -23.53 -0.62 1.47
N ARG A 52 -23.83 0.36 0.62
CA ARG A 52 -23.05 1.60 0.54
C ARG A 52 -23.11 2.40 1.84
N ALA A 53 -24.26 2.43 2.52
CA ALA A 53 -24.40 3.10 3.81
C ALA A 53 -23.56 2.41 4.90
N ARG A 54 -23.61 1.08 4.99
CA ARG A 54 -22.77 0.30 5.92
C ARG A 54 -21.28 0.49 5.65
N PHE A 55 -20.88 0.49 4.37
CA PHE A 55 -19.51 0.78 3.98
C PHE A 55 -19.09 2.17 4.44
N ARG A 56 -19.91 3.19 4.19
CA ARG A 56 -19.63 4.58 4.56
C ARG A 56 -19.47 4.75 6.07
N GLU A 57 -20.35 4.15 6.85
CA GLU A 57 -20.26 4.16 8.31
C GLU A 57 -18.95 3.54 8.80
N GLY A 58 -18.61 2.33 8.30
CA GLY A 58 -17.38 1.64 8.65
C GLY A 58 -16.13 2.42 8.24
N PHE A 59 -16.14 3.01 7.05
CA PHE A 59 -15.05 3.82 6.52
C PHE A 59 -14.79 5.07 7.38
N LEU A 60 -15.84 5.83 7.72
CA LEU A 60 -15.70 7.05 8.51
C LEU A 60 -15.32 6.75 9.96
N LYS A 61 -15.73 5.60 10.51
CA LYS A 61 -15.36 5.17 11.86
C LYS A 61 -13.85 5.02 12.07
N ILE A 62 -13.11 4.63 11.02
CA ILE A 62 -11.66 4.47 11.07
C ILE A 62 -10.90 5.67 10.48
N ALA A 63 -11.61 6.66 9.94
CA ALA A 63 -11.00 7.83 9.35
C ALA A 63 -10.28 8.67 10.43
N PRO A 64 -9.05 9.13 10.18
CA PRO A 64 -8.32 9.96 11.15
C PRO A 64 -9.03 11.28 11.51
N SER A 65 -9.74 11.88 10.53
CA SER A 65 -10.53 13.09 10.74
C SER A 65 -11.60 13.25 9.67
N THR A 66 -12.76 13.77 10.08
CA THR A 66 -13.90 14.07 9.21
C THR A 66 -14.30 15.54 9.30
N ASP A 67 -14.88 16.07 8.22
CA ASP A 67 -15.49 17.40 8.23
C ASP A 67 -16.95 17.36 8.72
N GLU A 68 -17.56 18.54 8.85
CA GLU A 68 -18.95 18.70 9.31
C GLU A 68 -19.99 18.13 8.33
N GLN A 69 -19.58 17.85 7.09
CA GLN A 69 -20.42 17.34 6.00
C GLN A 69 -20.24 15.81 5.83
N GLY A 70 -19.41 15.18 6.67
CA GLY A 70 -19.10 13.75 6.59
C GLY A 70 -18.11 13.39 5.47
N GLY A 71 -17.32 14.36 5.01
CA GLY A 71 -16.15 14.15 4.15
C GLY A 71 -14.88 13.86 4.94
N LEU A 72 -13.81 13.48 4.24
CA LEU A 72 -12.49 13.34 4.83
C LEU A 72 -11.84 14.71 4.98
N ARG A 73 -11.33 15.00 6.18
CA ARG A 73 -10.54 16.21 6.42
C ARG A 73 -9.07 15.91 6.15
N VAL A 74 -8.48 16.61 5.18
CA VAL A 74 -7.08 16.49 4.80
C VAL A 74 -6.42 17.87 4.68
N GLU A 75 -5.11 17.93 4.90
CA GLU A 75 -4.35 19.14 4.61
C GLU A 75 -4.21 19.31 3.10
N VAL A 76 -4.61 20.48 2.60
CA VAL A 76 -4.43 20.82 1.18
C VAL A 76 -2.99 21.29 0.97
N ALA A 77 -2.17 20.47 0.33
CA ALA A 77 -0.87 20.91 -0.15
C ALA A 77 -1.07 21.93 -1.28
N LYS A 78 -0.58 23.16 -1.06
CA LYS A 78 -0.46 24.15 -2.14
C LYS A 78 0.95 24.04 -2.72
N TRP A 79 1.04 23.77 -4.01
CA TRP A 79 2.30 23.94 -4.74
C TRP A 79 2.71 25.41 -4.65
N LYS A 80 3.93 25.66 -4.15
CA LYS A 80 4.59 26.96 -4.17
C LYS A 80 5.63 26.97 -5.28
#